data_AF-A0ABD0PS14-F1
#
_entry.id   AF-A0ABD0PS14-F1
#
_cell.length_a   1.000
_cell.length_b   1.000
_cell.length_c   1.000
_cell.angle_alpha   90.00
_cell.angle_beta   90.00
_cell.angle_gamma   90.00
#
_symmetry.space_group_name_H-M   'P 1'
#
loop_
_entity.id
_entity.type
_entity.pdbx_description
1 polymer ?
#
loop_
_entity_poly.entity_id
_entity_poly.type
_entity_poly.pdbx_seq_one_letter_code
_entity_poly.pdbx_strand_id
1 'polypeptide(L)' 'FDTSILPICKDSLGWMFNKLDMNYDLLLDQSELSAIYLDKYELCMRPLFNSCDSFKDGKLSNNEWCYCFQKPD' A
#
# COMPACT_ATOMS: atom_id res chain seq x y z
N PHE A 1 -20.85 -11.26 7.92
CA PHE A 1 -19.53 -10.84 7.40
C PHE A 1 -18.55 -10.98 8.53
N ASP A 2 -17.80 -12.08 8.53
CA ASP A 2 -16.74 -12.33 9.52
C ASP A 2 -15.63 -11.28 9.36
N THR A 3 -15.55 -10.38 10.33
CA THR A 3 -14.49 -9.37 10.46
C THR A 3 -13.12 -9.96 10.79
N SER A 4 -13.02 -11.30 10.87
CA SER A 4 -11.81 -12.09 11.09
C SER A 4 -11.06 -12.48 9.80
N ILE A 5 -11.54 -12.07 8.61
CA ILE A 5 -10.97 -12.45 7.30
C ILE A 5 -10.29 -11.25 6.59
N LEU A 6 -10.17 -10.09 7.22
CA LEU A 6 -9.21 -9.10 6.72
C LEU A 6 -7.82 -9.55 7.19
N PRO A 7 -6.85 -9.74 6.28
CA PRO A 7 -5.50 -9.99 6.73
C PRO A 7 -5.11 -8.77 7.56
N ILE A 8 -4.94 -8.95 8.87
CA ILE A 8 -4.23 -7.96 9.68
C ILE A 8 -2.92 -7.75 8.94
N CYS A 9 -2.64 -6.50 8.53
CA CYS A 9 -1.39 -6.21 7.86
C CYS A 9 -0.27 -6.84 8.71
N LYS A 10 0.52 -7.75 8.14
CA LYS A 10 1.71 -8.25 8.84
C LYS A 10 2.47 -7.05 9.38
N ASP A 11 2.98 -7.13 10.61
CA ASP A 11 3.54 -5.98 11.33
C ASP A 11 4.55 -5.17 10.51
N SER A 12 5.33 -5.83 9.66
CA SER A 12 6.28 -5.19 8.72
C SER A 12 5.62 -4.34 7.64
N LEU A 13 4.48 -4.79 7.08
CA LEU A 13 3.71 -4.05 6.08
C LEU A 13 2.96 -2.88 6.72
N GLY A 14 2.42 -3.07 7.93
CA GLY A 14 1.80 -1.99 8.70
C GLY A 14 2.80 -0.93 9.13
N TRP A 15 4.01 -1.33 9.56
CA TRP A 15 5.10 -0.41 9.85
C TRP A 15 5.52 0.39 8.62
N MET A 16 5.66 -0.28 7.46
CA MET A 16 6.03 0.40 6.22
C MET A 16 4.95 1.40 5.81
N PHE A 17 3.67 1.01 5.90
CA PHE A 17 2.55 1.90 5.63
C PHE A 17 2.61 3.16 6.50
N ASN A 18 2.75 3.01 7.83
CA ASN A 18 2.86 4.14 8.75
C ASN A 18 4.13 4.99 8.52
N LYS A 19 5.18 4.42 7.93
CA LYS A 19 6.39 5.18 7.57
C LYS A 19 6.18 6.05 6.34
N LEU A 20 5.28 5.65 5.45
CA LEU A 20 5.01 6.31 4.18
C LEU A 20 3.88 7.33 4.30
N ASP A 21 2.89 7.04 5.15
CA ASP A 21 1.79 7.92 5.52
C ASP A 21 2.35 9.10 6.34
N MET A 22 2.84 10.11 5.63
CA MET A 22 3.51 11.27 6.22
C MET A 22 2.49 12.30 6.69
N ASN A 23 1.32 12.33 6.06
CA ASN A 23 0.22 13.22 6.39
C ASN A 23 -0.73 12.63 7.45
N TYR A 24 -0.56 11.34 7.80
CA TYR A 24 -1.34 10.56 8.76
C TYR A 24 -2.84 10.48 8.41
N ASP A 25 -3.17 10.43 7.11
CA ASP A 25 -4.55 10.33 6.60
C ASP A 25 -5.03 8.88 6.39
N LEU A 26 -4.17 7.89 6.70
CA LEU A 26 -4.40 6.45 6.54
C LEU A 26 -4.59 6.02 5.08
N LEU A 27 -4.15 6.84 4.14
CA LEU A 27 -4.06 6.56 2.72
C LEU A 27 -2.62 6.83 2.28
N LEU A 28 -2.16 6.13 1.26
CA LEU A 28 -0.90 6.44 0.61
C LEU A 28 -1.20 7.03 -0.75
N ASP A 29 -0.88 8.31 -0.92
CA ASP A 29 -1.01 8.96 -2.21
C ASP A 29 0.25 8.77 -3.09
N GLN A 30 0.13 9.16 -4.35
CA GLN A 30 1.23 9.05 -5.32
C GLN A 30 2.51 9.78 -4.88
N SER A 31 2.40 10.84 -4.06
CA SER A 31 3.50 11.65 -3.52
C SER A 31 4.15 10.98 -2.31
N GLU A 32 3.39 10.36 -1.44
CA GLU A 32 3.89 9.59 -0.29
C GLU A 32 4.58 8.32 -0.77
N LEU A 33 3.96 7.64 -1.73
CA LEU A 33 4.59 6.54 -2.41
C LEU A 33 5.85 7.02 -3.13
N SER A 34 5.87 8.26 -3.68
CA SER A 34 7.02 8.90 -4.38
C SER A 34 8.32 8.79 -3.58
N ALA A 35 8.23 8.79 -2.24
CA ALA A 35 9.37 8.61 -1.35
C ALA A 35 10.04 7.23 -1.47
N ILE A 36 9.31 6.18 -1.83
CA ILE A 36 9.85 4.84 -2.13
C ILE A 36 10.54 4.82 -3.49
N TYR A 37 10.07 5.62 -4.44
CA TYR A 37 10.60 5.65 -5.81
C TYR A 37 12.01 6.26 -5.88
N LEU A 38 12.53 6.84 -4.78
CA LEU A 38 13.91 7.34 -4.69
C LEU A 38 14.97 6.25 -4.81
N ASP A 39 14.62 4.98 -4.67
CA ASP A 39 15.57 3.87 -4.76
C ASP A 39 15.30 3.03 -6.01
N LYS A 40 16.02 3.29 -7.12
CA LYS A 40 16.27 2.49 -8.36
C LYS A 40 15.17 1.65 -9.04
N TYR A 41 14.00 1.50 -8.44
CA TYR A 41 12.93 0.56 -8.75
C TYR A 41 11.64 1.31 -9.10
N GLU A 42 11.73 2.62 -9.37
CA GLU A 42 10.59 3.49 -9.64
C GLU A 42 9.67 2.91 -10.74
N LEU A 43 10.29 2.38 -11.79
CA LEU A 43 9.63 1.78 -12.95
C LEU A 43 8.86 0.49 -12.62
N CYS A 44 9.26 -0.24 -11.58
CA CYS A 44 8.60 -1.48 -11.16
C CYS A 44 7.50 -1.24 -10.13
N MET A 45 7.68 -0.23 -9.27
CA MET A 45 6.74 0.05 -8.19
C MET A 45 5.45 0.71 -8.72
N ARG A 46 5.54 1.58 -9.72
CA ARG A 46 4.37 2.27 -10.34
C ARG A 46 3.28 1.31 -10.84
N PRO A 47 3.58 0.33 -11.70
CA PRO A 47 2.57 -0.64 -12.15
C PRO A 47 2.09 -1.56 -11.03
N LEU A 48 2.94 -1.83 -10.03
CA LEU A 48 2.55 -2.60 -8.85
C LEU A 48 1.47 -1.86 -8.06
N PHE A 49 1.67 -0.56 -7.77
CA PHE A 49 0.66 0.25 -7.08
C PHE A 49 -0.64 0.38 -7.86
N ASN A 50 -0.56 0.59 -9.17
CA ASN A 50 -1.76 0.61 -10.02
C ASN A 50 -2.49 -0.74 -10.02
N SER A 51 -1.79 -1.85 -9.78
CA SER A 51 -2.40 -3.17 -9.60
C SER A 51 -2.98 -3.38 -8.19
N CYS A 52 -2.47 -2.66 -7.19
CA CYS A 52 -2.96 -2.70 -5.81
C CYS A 52 -4.18 -1.80 -5.59
N ASP A 53 -4.28 -0.71 -6.34
CA ASP A 53 -5.38 0.27 -6.30
C ASP A 53 -6.65 -0.33 -6.91
N SER A 54 -7.41 -1.02 -6.05
CA SER A 54 -8.61 -1.75 -6.45
C SER A 54 -9.78 -0.80 -6.66
N PHE A 55 -9.81 0.30 -5.90
CA PHE A 55 -10.82 1.35 -6.03
C PHE A 55 -10.55 2.31 -7.20
N LYS A 56 -9.34 2.30 -7.76
CA LYS A 56 -8.88 3.19 -8.83
C LYS A 56 -9.04 4.67 -8.48
N ASP A 57 -8.85 5.01 -7.21
CA ASP A 57 -8.95 6.37 -6.70
C ASP A 57 -7.60 7.10 -6.70
N GLY A 58 -6.53 6.41 -7.12
CA GLY A 58 -5.17 6.94 -7.15
C GLY A 58 -4.49 6.97 -5.77
N LYS A 59 -5.08 6.28 -4.78
CA LYS A 59 -4.56 6.15 -3.43
C LYS A 59 -4.58 4.68 -3.00
N LEU A 60 -3.79 4.34 -2.00
CA LEU A 60 -3.82 3.01 -1.39
C LEU A 60 -4.24 3.12 0.06
N SER A 61 -5.39 2.53 0.38
CA SER A 61 -5.76 2.31 1.77
C SER A 61 -4.87 1.26 2.42
N ASN A 62 -4.83 1.26 3.76
CA ASN A 62 -4.13 0.21 4.50
C ASN A 62 -4.60 -1.19 4.06
N ASN A 63 -5.90 -1.39 3.87
CA ASN A 63 -6.46 -2.67 3.45
C ASN A 63 -5.97 -3.10 2.05
N GLU A 64 -5.94 -2.19 1.07
CA GLU A 64 -5.44 -2.49 -0.28
C GLU A 64 -3.95 -2.80 -0.27
N TRP A 65 -3.17 -2.05 0.50
CA TRP A 65 -1.76 -2.30 0.71
C TRP A 65 -1.53 -3.72 1.24
N CYS A 66 -2.18 -4.07 2.35
CA CYS A 66 -2.01 -5.38 2.97
C CYS A 66 -2.49 -6.50 2.06
N TYR A 67 -3.64 -6.32 1.39
CA TYR A 67 -4.20 -7.31 0.49
C TYR A 67 -3.30 -7.55 -0.73
N CYS A 68 -2.73 -6.49 -1.30
CA CYS A 68 -1.85 -6.58 -2.47
C CYS A 68 -0.54 -7.33 -2.15
N PHE A 69 0.10 -7.01 -1.03
CA PHE A 69 1.37 -7.63 -0.63
C PHE A 69 1.24 -8.98 0.07
N GLN A 70 0.02 -9.39 0.46
CA GLN A 70 -0.25 -10.70 1.06
C GLN A 70 -0.92 -11.69 0.12
N LYS A 71 -1.35 -11.26 -1.08
CA LYS A 71 -1.80 -12.21 -2.09
C LYS A 71 -0.67 -13.20 -2.40
N PRO A 72 -0.88 -14.51 -2.20
CA PRO A 72 -0.01 -15.50 -2.83
C PRO A 72 -0.25 -15.43 -4.34
N ASP A 73 0.84 -15.38 -5.12
CA ASP A 73 0.80 -15.65 -6.57
C ASP A 73 0.02 -16.94 -6.90
#